data_AF-A0A3C0L3X1-F1
#
_entry.id   AF-A0A3C0L3X1-F1
#
_cell.length_a   1.000
_cell.length_b   1.000
_cell.length_c   1.000
_cell.angle_alpha   90.00
_cell.angle_beta   90.00
_cell.angle_gamma   90.00
#
_symmetry.space_group_name_H-M   'P 1'
#
loop_
_entity.id
_entity.type
_entity.pdbx_description
1 polymer ?
#
loop_
_entity_poly.entity_id
_entity_poly.type
_entity_poly.pdbx_seq_one_letter_code
_entity_poly.pdbx_strand_id
1 'polypeptide(L)'
;MRVRVGVIGVGNMGSAHCKWLENHPQMVLTAVADVIEARRGRWAADPSMQVFDSGQALIRSGVCAAVIVATPHFSHVALASAALKAGLHVMVEKPIAAEIKDAEQLLKVPKAEGQVLALMFNQRTNPAYGAIRDWVKNETFGPLRRMSWIITDWFRAQSYFDSGDWRATWRGEGGGALLNQAPHQLDLLCWMFGRPNHVFANCGFGRWHNIGVEDEVSAILGFEGDVTGTFVTSTGEAPGRNRLEVVLDRATLVYDTREDVILIEETSVPITEAIQNNKAFQKPKTELRRFEVAGQGGQHQAVLDNFGEAIVSGAKLLAPGADGLDSLMLANALTLSGALEQKIALPLSAARYRRWLRSKQRAEKPRSQPVVAALNDLSGSF
;
A
#
# COMPACT_ATOMS: atom_id res chain seq x y z
N MET A 1 -23.21 17.63 -11.94
CA MET A 1 -23.49 16.29 -12.51
C MET A 1 -22.54 15.30 -11.85
N ARG A 2 -22.99 14.11 -11.42
CA ARG A 2 -22.11 13.10 -10.81
C ARG A 2 -21.28 12.37 -11.88
N VAL A 3 -20.04 12.03 -11.56
CA VAL A 3 -19.14 11.25 -12.42
C VAL A 3 -19.64 9.80 -12.47
N ARG A 4 -19.85 9.27 -13.68
CA ARG A 4 -20.23 7.86 -13.88
C ARG A 4 -19.00 6.97 -13.72
N VAL A 5 -19.06 6.01 -12.80
CA VAL A 5 -17.94 5.15 -12.42
C VAL A 5 -18.24 3.69 -12.75
N GLY A 6 -17.28 3.00 -13.35
CA GLY A 6 -17.30 1.55 -13.48
C GLY A 6 -16.36 0.86 -12.48
N VAL A 7 -16.74 -0.30 -11.94
CA VAL A 7 -15.85 -1.11 -11.09
C VAL A 7 -15.44 -2.38 -11.84
N ILE A 8 -14.14 -2.57 -12.03
CA ILE A 8 -13.55 -3.74 -12.71
C ILE A 8 -12.96 -4.68 -11.66
N GLY A 9 -13.49 -5.90 -11.60
CA GLY A 9 -13.27 -6.88 -10.54
C GLY A 9 -14.24 -6.63 -9.38
N VAL A 10 -15.31 -7.43 -9.27
CA VAL A 10 -16.31 -7.34 -8.18
C VAL A 10 -16.27 -8.55 -7.26
N GLY A 11 -15.04 -9.02 -6.98
CA GLY A 11 -14.74 -9.79 -5.77
C GLY A 11 -14.91 -8.92 -4.51
N ASN A 12 -14.36 -9.34 -3.37
CA ASN A 12 -14.65 -8.68 -2.09
C ASN A 12 -14.36 -7.16 -2.08
N MET A 13 -13.17 -6.75 -2.52
CA MET A 13 -12.80 -5.32 -2.55
C MET A 13 -13.63 -4.50 -3.54
N GLY A 14 -13.81 -4.98 -4.77
CA GLY A 14 -14.68 -4.30 -5.73
C GLY A 14 -16.13 -4.22 -5.27
N SER A 15 -16.61 -5.24 -4.54
CA SER A 15 -17.93 -5.20 -3.90
C SER A 15 -18.04 -4.10 -2.86
N ALA A 16 -16.99 -3.91 -2.05
CA ALA A 16 -16.92 -2.84 -1.06
C ALA A 16 -16.90 -1.46 -1.75
N HIS A 17 -16.12 -1.29 -2.82
CA HIS A 17 -16.14 -0.08 -3.65
C HIS A 17 -17.52 0.23 -4.20
N CYS A 18 -18.23 -0.77 -4.72
CA CYS A 18 -19.60 -0.58 -5.19
C CYS A 18 -20.51 -0.05 -4.06
N LYS A 19 -20.41 -0.61 -2.85
CA LYS A 19 -21.17 -0.14 -1.68
C LYS A 19 -20.82 1.28 -1.27
N TRP A 20 -19.53 1.63 -1.22
CA TRP A 20 -19.10 3.00 -0.91
C TRP A 20 -19.56 4.03 -1.97
N LEU A 21 -19.89 3.57 -3.18
CA LEU A 21 -20.43 4.40 -4.26
C LEU A 21 -21.95 4.57 -4.23
N GLU A 22 -22.72 3.73 -3.51
CA GLU A 22 -24.20 3.71 -3.55
C GLU A 22 -24.83 5.07 -3.21
N ASN A 23 -24.17 5.91 -2.40
CA ASN A 23 -24.64 7.24 -2.04
C ASN A 23 -23.57 8.34 -2.17
N HIS A 24 -22.56 8.13 -3.02
CA HIS A 24 -21.47 9.09 -3.15
C HIS A 24 -21.95 10.43 -3.73
N PRO A 25 -21.57 11.59 -3.14
CA PRO A 25 -22.12 12.89 -3.53
C PRO A 25 -21.67 13.32 -4.94
N GLN A 26 -20.46 12.93 -5.34
CA GLN A 26 -19.85 13.34 -6.62
C GLN A 26 -19.78 12.23 -7.68
N MET A 27 -20.03 10.97 -7.29
CA MET A 27 -19.83 9.81 -8.14
C MET A 27 -21.08 8.93 -8.12
N VAL A 28 -21.31 8.20 -9.20
CA VAL A 28 -22.40 7.23 -9.29
C VAL A 28 -21.87 5.99 -9.99
N LEU A 29 -22.05 4.83 -9.37
CA LEU A 29 -21.76 3.55 -10.00
C LEU A 29 -22.71 3.40 -11.21
N THR A 30 -22.18 3.00 -12.37
CA THR A 30 -22.99 2.77 -13.58
C THR A 30 -22.66 1.46 -14.29
N ALA A 31 -21.53 0.84 -13.95
CA ALA A 31 -21.11 -0.42 -14.56
C ALA A 31 -20.26 -1.27 -13.64
N VAL A 32 -20.34 -2.58 -13.80
CA VAL A 32 -19.45 -3.54 -13.16
C VAL A 32 -18.92 -4.54 -14.18
N ALA A 33 -17.71 -5.05 -13.96
CA ALA A 33 -17.14 -6.13 -14.74
C ALA A 33 -16.46 -7.17 -13.86
N ASP A 34 -16.68 -8.46 -14.12
CA ASP A 34 -15.90 -9.55 -13.53
C ASP A 34 -15.88 -10.71 -14.53
N VAL A 35 -14.79 -11.49 -14.57
CA VAL A 35 -14.70 -12.66 -15.45
C VAL A 35 -15.52 -13.85 -14.92
N ILE A 36 -15.86 -13.86 -13.63
CA ILE A 36 -16.67 -14.90 -13.00
C ILE A 36 -18.15 -14.48 -13.00
N GLU A 37 -18.98 -15.22 -13.73
CA GLU A 37 -20.43 -14.95 -13.88
C GLU A 37 -21.13 -14.80 -12.53
N ALA A 38 -20.89 -15.70 -11.57
CA ALA A 38 -21.52 -15.63 -10.26
C ALA A 38 -21.22 -14.33 -9.49
N ARG A 39 -20.07 -13.67 -9.73
CA ARG A 39 -19.71 -12.41 -9.06
C ARG A 39 -20.41 -11.21 -9.70
N ARG A 40 -20.48 -11.19 -11.03
CA ARG A 40 -21.11 -10.09 -11.79
C ARG A 40 -22.64 -10.22 -11.83
N GLY A 41 -23.18 -11.44 -11.85
CA GLY A 41 -24.60 -11.72 -12.05
C GLY A 41 -25.51 -11.17 -10.95
N ARG A 42 -25.02 -11.06 -9.71
CA ARG A 42 -25.80 -10.44 -8.62
C ARG A 42 -26.11 -8.95 -8.85
N TRP A 43 -25.36 -8.28 -9.73
CA TRP A 43 -25.56 -6.88 -10.08
C TRP A 43 -26.52 -6.70 -11.27
N ALA A 44 -26.83 -7.78 -12.00
CA ALA A 44 -27.71 -7.72 -13.17
C ALA A 44 -29.19 -7.50 -12.81
N ALA A 45 -29.55 -7.69 -11.53
CA ALA A 45 -30.91 -7.42 -11.04
C ALA A 45 -31.23 -5.92 -10.92
N ASP A 46 -30.20 -5.06 -10.84
CA ASP A 46 -30.38 -3.62 -10.84
C ASP A 46 -30.44 -3.09 -12.28
N PRO A 47 -31.58 -2.58 -12.77
CA PRO A 47 -31.73 -2.10 -14.14
C PRO A 47 -30.88 -0.86 -14.45
N SER A 48 -30.35 -0.18 -13.44
CA SER A 48 -29.41 0.93 -13.61
C SER A 48 -27.96 0.47 -13.82
N MET A 49 -27.68 -0.83 -13.62
CA MET A 49 -26.36 -1.43 -13.74
C MET A 49 -26.11 -2.08 -15.09
N GLN A 50 -25.02 -1.66 -15.74
CA GLN A 50 -24.47 -2.37 -16.88
C GLN A 50 -23.42 -3.38 -16.44
N VAL A 51 -23.63 -4.63 -16.80
CA VAL A 51 -22.79 -5.75 -16.38
C VAL A 51 -21.99 -6.28 -17.57
N PHE A 52 -20.68 -6.36 -17.41
CA PHE A 52 -19.75 -6.83 -18.45
C PHE A 52 -19.00 -8.09 -18.01
N ASP A 53 -18.69 -8.96 -18.98
CA ASP A 53 -17.91 -10.19 -18.76
C ASP A 53 -16.40 -9.94 -18.66
N SER A 54 -15.95 -8.73 -18.98
CA SER A 54 -14.55 -8.35 -19.02
C SER A 54 -14.36 -6.85 -18.77
N GLY A 55 -13.29 -6.50 -18.06
CA GLY A 55 -12.94 -5.09 -17.84
C GLY A 55 -12.68 -4.34 -19.15
N GLN A 56 -12.18 -5.03 -20.17
CA GLN A 56 -11.97 -4.49 -21.51
C GLN A 56 -13.27 -4.09 -22.20
N ALA A 57 -14.34 -4.88 -22.06
CA ALA A 57 -15.65 -4.52 -22.60
C ALA A 57 -16.23 -3.29 -21.87
N LEU A 58 -16.12 -3.25 -20.54
CA LEU A 58 -16.55 -2.10 -19.75
C LEU A 58 -15.81 -0.82 -20.18
N ILE A 59 -14.48 -0.86 -20.30
CA ILE A 59 -13.67 0.30 -20.69
C ILE A 59 -14.09 0.86 -22.05
N ARG A 60 -14.44 0.01 -23.02
CA ARG A 60 -14.83 0.43 -24.38
C ARG A 60 -16.29 0.84 -24.52
N SER A 61 -17.11 0.59 -23.52
CA SER A 61 -18.56 0.78 -23.62
C SER A 61 -19.01 2.25 -23.69
N GLY A 62 -18.19 3.20 -23.22
CA GLY A 62 -18.54 4.62 -23.17
C GLY A 62 -19.52 5.01 -22.04
N VAL A 63 -19.83 4.08 -21.13
CA VAL A 63 -20.90 4.28 -20.13
C VAL A 63 -20.41 4.98 -18.86
N CYS A 64 -19.11 4.96 -18.60
CA CYS A 64 -18.46 5.60 -17.46
C CYS A 64 -17.40 6.61 -17.92
N ALA A 65 -17.11 7.59 -17.07
CA ALA A 65 -16.01 8.55 -17.23
C ALA A 65 -14.81 8.20 -16.34
N ALA A 66 -15.01 7.36 -15.32
CA ALA A 66 -13.96 6.86 -14.45
C ALA A 66 -14.09 5.35 -14.20
N VAL A 67 -12.99 4.69 -13.85
CA VAL A 67 -13.00 3.29 -13.40
C VAL A 67 -12.19 3.06 -12.14
N ILE A 68 -12.65 2.13 -11.31
CA ILE A 68 -11.90 1.55 -10.20
C ILE A 68 -11.46 0.14 -10.60
N VAL A 69 -10.15 -0.11 -10.60
CA VAL A 69 -9.55 -1.42 -10.91
C VAL A 69 -9.27 -2.15 -9.58
N ALA A 70 -10.11 -3.13 -9.25
CA ALA A 70 -10.04 -3.94 -8.03
C ALA A 70 -9.91 -5.45 -8.36
N THR A 71 -9.03 -5.75 -9.31
CA THR A 71 -8.74 -7.12 -9.79
C THR A 71 -7.52 -7.71 -9.08
N PRO A 72 -7.10 -8.95 -9.38
CA PRO A 72 -5.80 -9.44 -8.91
C PRO A 72 -4.62 -8.62 -9.47
N HIS A 73 -3.53 -8.51 -8.69
CA HIS A 73 -2.40 -7.58 -8.92
C HIS A 73 -1.83 -7.62 -10.35
N PHE A 74 -1.70 -8.82 -10.93
CA PHE A 74 -1.12 -9.02 -12.26
C PHE A 74 -1.89 -8.32 -13.39
N SER A 75 -3.16 -7.96 -13.17
CA SER A 75 -4.03 -7.37 -14.18
C SER A 75 -4.21 -5.86 -14.03
N HIS A 76 -3.74 -5.27 -12.93
CA HIS A 76 -3.88 -3.83 -12.63
C HIS A 76 -3.36 -2.96 -13.77
N VAL A 77 -2.09 -3.13 -14.14
CA VAL A 77 -1.41 -2.29 -15.13
C VAL A 77 -2.05 -2.36 -16.50
N ALA A 78 -2.43 -3.55 -16.96
CA ALA A 78 -3.04 -3.73 -18.27
C ALA A 78 -4.42 -3.03 -18.35
N LEU A 79 -5.25 -3.18 -17.32
CA LEU A 79 -6.58 -2.56 -17.25
C LEU A 79 -6.49 -1.05 -17.04
N ALA A 80 -5.67 -0.59 -16.11
CA ALA A 80 -5.46 0.83 -15.85
C ALA A 80 -4.89 1.55 -17.08
N SER A 81 -3.91 0.95 -17.77
CA SER A 81 -3.36 1.51 -19.01
C SER A 81 -4.40 1.59 -20.12
N ALA A 82 -5.25 0.57 -20.27
CA ALA A 82 -6.33 0.57 -21.25
C ALA A 82 -7.37 1.65 -20.95
N ALA A 83 -7.76 1.81 -19.68
CA ALA A 83 -8.70 2.84 -19.24
C ALA A 83 -8.14 4.25 -19.43
N LEU A 84 -6.88 4.50 -19.08
CA LEU A 84 -6.21 5.78 -19.32
C LEU A 84 -6.18 6.12 -20.81
N LYS A 85 -5.80 5.16 -21.67
CA LYS A 85 -5.80 5.34 -23.13
C LYS A 85 -7.20 5.59 -23.71
N ALA A 86 -8.24 5.10 -23.06
CA ALA A 86 -9.63 5.37 -23.42
C ALA A 86 -10.15 6.72 -22.90
N GLY A 87 -9.29 7.53 -22.25
CA GLY A 87 -9.67 8.85 -21.72
C GLY A 87 -10.37 8.81 -20.37
N LEU A 88 -10.41 7.67 -19.68
CA LEU A 88 -11.08 7.52 -18.38
C LEU A 88 -10.18 7.96 -17.22
N HIS A 89 -10.76 8.53 -16.17
CA HIS A 89 -10.07 8.65 -14.88
C HIS A 89 -9.92 7.27 -14.26
N VAL A 90 -8.81 7.01 -13.57
CA VAL A 90 -8.51 5.67 -13.05
C VAL A 90 -8.11 5.73 -11.59
N MET A 91 -8.75 4.89 -10.78
CA MET A 91 -8.26 4.50 -9.47
C MET A 91 -7.86 3.02 -9.52
N VAL A 92 -6.69 2.68 -8.97
CA VAL A 92 -6.21 1.31 -8.88
C VAL A 92 -6.12 0.90 -7.42
N GLU A 93 -6.63 -0.29 -7.09
CA GLU A 93 -6.38 -0.91 -5.80
C GLU A 93 -4.89 -1.12 -5.55
N LYS A 94 -4.51 -1.20 -4.27
CA LYS A 94 -3.12 -1.52 -3.92
C LYS A 94 -2.80 -2.99 -4.21
N PRO A 95 -1.53 -3.31 -4.52
CA PRO A 95 -0.48 -2.41 -4.97
C PRO A 95 -0.70 -1.96 -6.43
N ILE A 96 -0.03 -0.89 -6.87
CA ILE A 96 -0.12 -0.40 -8.26
C ILE A 96 0.21 -1.49 -9.32
N ALA A 97 1.15 -2.38 -8.99
CA ALA A 97 1.58 -3.51 -9.80
C ALA A 97 2.30 -4.55 -8.91
N ALA A 98 2.59 -5.72 -9.47
CA ALA A 98 3.42 -6.73 -8.80
C ALA A 98 4.93 -6.48 -8.95
N GLU A 99 5.36 -5.75 -10.00
CA GLU A 99 6.77 -5.46 -10.26
C GLU A 99 7.00 -4.03 -10.78
N ILE A 100 8.15 -3.44 -10.41
CA ILE A 100 8.56 -2.07 -10.78
C ILE A 100 8.36 -1.78 -12.27
N LYS A 101 8.78 -2.71 -13.14
CA LYS A 101 8.74 -2.48 -14.59
C LYS A 101 7.31 -2.28 -15.12
N ASP A 102 6.31 -2.93 -14.52
CA ASP A 102 4.91 -2.73 -14.92
C ASP A 102 4.37 -1.40 -14.39
N ALA A 103 4.72 -1.02 -13.15
CA ALA A 103 4.37 0.30 -12.61
C ALA A 103 4.98 1.44 -13.45
N GLU A 104 6.26 1.34 -13.82
CA GLU A 104 6.91 2.29 -14.73
C GLU A 104 6.20 2.39 -16.09
N GLN A 105 5.67 1.28 -16.60
CA GLN A 105 4.91 1.29 -17.85
C GLN A 105 3.57 2.01 -17.70
N LEU A 106 2.85 1.78 -16.59
CA LEU A 106 1.60 2.48 -16.30
C LEU A 106 1.82 3.99 -16.18
N LEU A 107 2.86 4.41 -15.46
CA LEU A 107 3.17 5.83 -15.24
C LEU A 107 3.64 6.55 -16.51
N LYS A 108 4.09 5.81 -17.53
CA LYS A 108 4.44 6.35 -18.86
C LYS A 108 3.25 6.46 -19.81
N VAL A 109 2.06 5.97 -19.43
CA VAL A 109 0.86 6.12 -20.26
C VAL A 109 0.52 7.62 -20.33
N PRO A 110 0.45 8.22 -21.54
CA PRO A 110 0.08 9.61 -21.69
C PRO A 110 -1.30 9.86 -21.09
N LYS A 111 -1.42 10.97 -20.35
CA LYS A 111 -2.68 11.40 -19.75
C LYS A 111 -3.19 12.64 -20.48
N ALA A 112 -4.49 12.68 -20.75
CA ALA A 112 -5.13 13.92 -21.18
C ALA A 112 -5.08 14.97 -20.06
N GLU A 113 -5.23 16.24 -20.41
CA GLU A 113 -5.32 17.32 -19.42
C GLU A 113 -6.49 17.05 -18.46
N GLY A 114 -6.24 17.19 -17.15
CA GLY A 114 -7.22 16.88 -16.11
C GLY A 114 -7.48 15.39 -15.87
N GLN A 115 -6.88 14.46 -16.63
CA GLN A 115 -7.06 13.02 -16.40
C GLN A 115 -6.32 12.57 -15.13
N VAL A 116 -7.05 11.81 -14.30
CA VAL A 116 -6.63 11.44 -12.94
C VAL A 116 -6.19 9.98 -12.91
N LEU A 117 -5.05 9.71 -12.27
CA LEU A 117 -4.61 8.37 -11.87
C LEU A 117 -4.36 8.38 -10.36
N ALA A 118 -5.16 7.64 -9.61
CA ALA A 118 -5.10 7.54 -8.15
C ALA A 118 -4.86 6.09 -7.68
N LEU A 119 -4.36 5.95 -6.46
CA LEU A 119 -4.22 4.66 -5.77
C LEU A 119 -5.10 4.62 -4.52
N MET A 120 -5.59 3.42 -4.19
CA MET A 120 -6.29 3.19 -2.92
C MET A 120 -5.30 3.00 -1.77
N PHE A 121 -4.69 4.10 -1.30
CA PHE A 121 -3.89 4.14 -0.07
C PHE A 121 -4.68 4.82 1.06
N ASN A 122 -5.75 4.16 1.52
CA ASN A 122 -6.66 4.61 2.57
C ASN A 122 -5.95 5.01 3.88
N GLN A 123 -4.86 4.34 4.26
CA GLN A 123 -4.17 4.65 5.52
C GLN A 123 -3.50 6.03 5.56
N ARG A 124 -3.31 6.72 4.42
CA ARG A 124 -2.89 8.13 4.40
C ARG A 124 -3.90 9.08 5.03
N THR A 125 -5.15 8.64 5.20
CA THR A 125 -6.21 9.41 5.86
C THR A 125 -6.13 9.35 7.39
N ASN A 126 -5.31 8.46 7.95
CA ASN A 126 -5.14 8.37 9.40
C ASN A 126 -4.38 9.61 9.90
N PRO A 127 -4.97 10.39 10.83
CA PRO A 127 -4.41 11.65 11.28
C PRO A 127 -3.07 11.50 12.03
N ALA A 128 -2.78 10.35 12.64
CA ALA A 128 -1.49 10.10 13.28
C ALA A 128 -0.35 10.13 12.25
N TYR A 129 -0.49 9.37 11.16
CA TYR A 129 0.53 9.33 10.11
C TYR A 129 0.64 10.67 9.38
N GLY A 130 -0.47 11.39 9.22
CA GLY A 130 -0.48 12.77 8.71
C GLY A 130 0.33 13.72 9.59
N ALA A 131 0.09 13.70 10.91
CA ALA A 131 0.84 14.53 11.86
C ALA A 131 2.33 14.19 11.89
N ILE A 132 2.68 12.90 11.95
CA ILE A 132 4.08 12.44 11.92
C ILE A 132 4.77 12.88 10.63
N ARG A 133 4.11 12.71 9.48
CA ARG A 133 4.64 13.20 8.19
C ARG A 133 4.94 14.68 8.27
N ASP A 134 3.99 15.49 8.72
CA ASP A 134 4.14 16.94 8.69
C ASP A 134 5.24 17.38 9.66
N TRP A 135 5.37 16.76 10.84
CA TRP A 135 6.48 17.04 11.76
C TRP A 135 7.85 16.64 11.21
N VAL A 136 7.94 15.51 10.50
CA VAL A 136 9.18 15.07 9.84
C VAL A 136 9.52 16.00 8.68
N LYS A 137 8.57 16.31 7.79
CA LYS A 137 8.80 17.11 6.58
C LYS A 137 9.07 18.58 6.90
N ASN A 138 8.47 19.12 7.94
CA ASN A 138 8.69 20.50 8.39
C ASN A 138 9.82 20.61 9.42
N GLU A 139 10.53 19.52 9.72
CA GLU A 139 11.57 19.46 10.76
C GLU A 139 11.13 20.09 12.10
N THR A 140 9.87 19.87 12.50
CA THR A 140 9.27 20.48 13.70
C THR A 140 10.08 20.17 14.96
N PHE A 141 10.67 18.97 15.03
CA PHE A 141 11.58 18.55 16.10
C PHE A 141 13.01 18.37 15.60
N GLY A 142 13.41 19.13 14.58
CA GLY A 142 14.70 18.99 13.89
C GLY A 142 14.77 17.80 12.92
N PRO A 143 15.95 17.55 12.33
CA PRO A 143 16.10 16.54 11.29
C PRO A 143 15.85 15.12 11.81
N LEU A 144 15.38 14.25 10.90
CA LEU A 144 15.22 12.81 11.15
C LEU A 144 16.58 12.19 11.47
N ARG A 145 16.61 11.32 12.49
CA ARG A 145 17.81 10.54 12.87
C ARG A 145 17.60 9.05 12.66
N ARG A 146 16.42 8.53 13.02
CA ARG A 146 16.10 7.10 12.89
C ARG A 146 14.60 6.87 12.82
N MET A 147 14.18 5.82 12.12
CA MET A 147 12.84 5.25 12.27
C MET A 147 12.88 3.77 12.62
N SER A 148 11.86 3.26 13.30
CA SER A 148 11.67 1.82 13.52
C SER A 148 10.20 1.49 13.46
N TRP A 149 9.84 0.53 12.63
CA TRP A 149 8.46 0.12 12.46
C TRP A 149 8.31 -1.39 12.55
N ILE A 150 7.49 -1.83 13.51
CA ILE A 150 7.06 -3.23 13.66
C ILE A 150 5.61 -3.30 13.24
N ILE A 151 5.27 -4.24 12.34
CA ILE A 151 3.94 -4.45 11.76
C ILE A 151 3.67 -5.96 11.67
N THR A 152 3.39 -6.55 12.82
CA THR A 152 3.21 -8.00 13.00
C THR A 152 1.79 -8.36 13.42
N ASP A 153 0.86 -7.41 13.42
CA ASP A 153 -0.57 -7.61 13.69
C ASP A 153 -1.37 -8.11 12.47
N TRP A 154 -0.69 -8.42 11.36
CA TRP A 154 -1.27 -9.02 10.15
C TRP A 154 -1.36 -10.55 10.20
N PHE A 155 -1.76 -11.13 11.33
CA PHE A 155 -1.91 -12.58 11.46
C PHE A 155 -2.80 -13.15 10.35
N ARG A 156 -2.36 -14.23 9.70
CA ARG A 156 -3.15 -15.00 8.74
C ARG A 156 -3.04 -16.48 9.08
N ALA A 157 -4.18 -17.17 9.15
CA ALA A 157 -4.18 -18.63 9.19
C ALA A 157 -3.83 -19.21 7.82
N GLN A 158 -3.36 -20.46 7.76
CA GLN A 158 -3.09 -21.15 6.48
C GLN A 158 -4.30 -21.12 5.52
N SER A 159 -5.53 -21.24 6.04
CA SER A 159 -6.77 -21.19 5.26
C SER A 159 -6.95 -19.88 4.47
N TYR A 160 -6.35 -18.76 4.92
CA TYR A 160 -6.34 -17.52 4.15
C TYR A 160 -5.58 -17.70 2.83
N PHE A 161 -4.41 -18.32 2.87
CA PHE A 161 -3.59 -18.56 1.69
C PHE A 161 -4.21 -19.62 0.79
N ASP A 162 -4.91 -20.60 1.35
CA ASP A 162 -5.61 -21.65 0.61
C ASP A 162 -6.94 -21.16 -0.04
N SER A 163 -7.39 -19.94 0.27
CA SER A 163 -8.64 -19.37 -0.26
C SER A 163 -8.59 -18.94 -1.73
N GLY A 164 -7.44 -19.08 -2.39
CA GLY A 164 -7.33 -18.84 -3.83
C GLY A 164 -5.97 -19.24 -4.39
N ASP A 165 -5.98 -19.83 -5.59
CA ASP A 165 -4.78 -20.34 -6.27
C ASP A 165 -3.73 -19.27 -6.59
N TRP A 166 -4.14 -18.00 -6.65
CA TRP A 166 -3.27 -16.87 -6.93
C TRP A 166 -2.54 -16.34 -5.69
N ARG A 167 -3.06 -16.60 -4.48
CA ARG A 167 -2.56 -15.97 -3.24
C ARG A 167 -1.20 -16.51 -2.83
N ALA A 168 -0.31 -15.64 -2.39
CA ALA A 168 1.02 -16.01 -1.89
C ALA A 168 1.81 -16.92 -2.86
N THR A 169 1.76 -16.57 -4.15
CA THR A 169 2.51 -17.21 -5.23
C THR A 169 3.27 -16.16 -6.03
N TRP A 170 4.41 -16.56 -6.60
CA TRP A 170 5.20 -15.73 -7.51
C TRP A 170 4.43 -15.44 -8.81
N ARG A 171 3.62 -16.40 -9.30
CA ARG A 171 2.82 -16.23 -10.52
C ARG A 171 1.57 -15.39 -10.33
N GLY A 172 0.89 -15.50 -9.19
CA GLY A 172 -0.36 -14.80 -8.90
C GLY A 172 -0.14 -13.41 -8.31
N GLU A 173 0.29 -13.33 -7.04
CA GLU A 173 0.48 -12.07 -6.31
C GLU A 173 1.84 -11.42 -6.59
N GLY A 174 2.85 -12.19 -6.98
CA GLY A 174 4.21 -11.72 -7.25
C GLY A 174 5.09 -11.57 -6.02
N GLY A 175 4.55 -11.83 -4.83
CA GLY A 175 5.21 -11.75 -3.53
C GLY A 175 4.24 -12.15 -2.41
N GLY A 176 4.66 -11.97 -1.17
CA GLY A 176 3.88 -12.30 0.02
C GLY A 176 3.59 -11.06 0.86
N ALA A 177 4.07 -11.08 2.11
CA ALA A 177 3.87 -10.03 3.12
C ALA A 177 4.10 -8.62 2.57
N LEU A 178 5.15 -8.40 1.78
CA LEU A 178 5.53 -7.08 1.29
C LEU A 178 4.63 -6.58 0.16
N LEU A 179 4.03 -7.48 -0.63
CA LEU A 179 3.22 -7.14 -1.81
C LEU A 179 1.72 -7.12 -1.52
N ASN A 180 1.27 -7.79 -0.45
CA ASN A 180 -0.15 -7.97 -0.18
C ASN A 180 -0.57 -7.33 1.15
N GLN A 181 0.10 -7.68 2.26
CA GLN A 181 -0.26 -7.23 3.60
C GLN A 181 0.31 -5.84 3.92
N ALA A 182 1.60 -5.62 3.66
CA ALA A 182 2.32 -4.40 4.00
C ALA A 182 2.34 -3.24 2.96
N PRO A 183 1.66 -3.25 1.79
CA PRO A 183 1.74 -2.13 0.84
C PRO A 183 1.38 -0.76 1.43
N HIS A 184 0.41 -0.70 2.36
CA HIS A 184 0.05 0.55 3.02
C HIS A 184 1.19 1.08 3.90
N GLN A 185 1.86 0.22 4.66
CA GLN A 185 2.95 0.66 5.52
C GLN A 185 4.22 0.99 4.72
N LEU A 186 4.48 0.28 3.61
CA LEU A 186 5.56 0.66 2.70
C LEU A 186 5.27 2.01 2.01
N ASP A 187 4.02 2.27 1.63
CA ASP A 187 3.57 3.57 1.16
C ASP A 187 3.77 4.67 2.21
N LEU A 188 3.23 4.48 3.41
CA LEU A 188 3.36 5.43 4.50
C LEU A 188 4.83 5.69 4.88
N LEU A 189 5.69 4.67 4.85
CA LEU A 189 7.13 4.81 5.09
C LEU A 189 7.75 5.75 4.05
N CYS A 190 7.51 5.50 2.76
CA CYS A 190 8.00 6.37 1.70
C CYS A 190 7.39 7.78 1.77
N TRP A 191 6.12 7.89 2.13
CA TRP A 191 5.38 9.15 2.23
C TRP A 191 5.89 10.06 3.37
N MET A 192 6.19 9.47 4.54
CA MET A 192 6.73 10.17 5.71
C MET A 192 8.22 10.46 5.55
N PHE A 193 9.03 9.45 5.22
CA PHE A 193 10.49 9.52 5.35
C PHE A 193 11.23 9.64 4.02
N GLY A 194 10.52 9.48 2.89
CA GLY A 194 11.14 9.33 1.57
C GLY A 194 11.58 7.88 1.30
N ARG A 195 12.02 7.61 0.07
CA ARG A 195 12.54 6.29 -0.31
C ARG A 195 13.95 6.10 0.27
N PRO A 196 14.26 4.96 0.91
CA PRO A 196 15.63 4.64 1.31
C PRO A 196 16.59 4.60 0.11
N ASN A 197 17.88 4.85 0.34
CA ASN A 197 18.95 4.71 -0.66
C ASN A 197 19.44 3.27 -0.78
N HIS A 198 19.30 2.47 0.27
CA HIS A 198 19.61 1.05 0.26
C HIS A 198 18.89 0.28 1.36
N VAL A 199 18.78 -1.03 1.16
CA VAL A 199 18.15 -1.94 2.13
C VAL A 199 18.95 -3.22 2.28
N PHE A 200 18.86 -3.84 3.46
CA PHE A 200 19.25 -5.22 3.71
C PHE A 200 18.12 -5.92 4.44
N ALA A 201 17.64 -7.05 3.94
CA ALA A 201 16.51 -7.79 4.52
C ALA A 201 16.87 -9.25 4.78
N ASN A 202 16.36 -9.79 5.89
CA ASN A 202 16.22 -11.22 6.12
C ASN A 202 14.75 -11.58 5.89
N CYS A 203 14.47 -12.41 4.89
CA CYS A 203 13.12 -12.85 4.54
C CYS A 203 12.95 -14.34 4.85
N GLY A 204 11.88 -14.68 5.56
CA GLY A 204 11.37 -16.05 5.63
C GLY A 204 10.42 -16.32 4.47
N PHE A 205 10.80 -17.21 3.55
CA PHE A 205 9.93 -17.65 2.45
C PHE A 205 9.17 -18.92 2.86
N GLY A 206 7.88 -18.77 3.17
CA GLY A 206 7.07 -19.85 3.75
C GLY A 206 7.60 -20.32 5.10
N ARG A 207 8.06 -19.39 5.95
CA ARG A 207 8.63 -19.71 7.27
C ARG A 207 7.56 -20.23 8.23
N TRP A 208 6.36 -19.68 8.14
CA TRP A 208 5.23 -20.00 9.01
C TRP A 208 4.09 -20.69 8.27
N HIS A 209 4.01 -20.51 6.95
CA HIS A 209 2.93 -21.02 6.11
C HIS A 209 3.46 -21.89 4.96
N ASN A 210 2.61 -22.78 4.45
CA ASN A 210 2.89 -23.59 3.27
C ASN A 210 2.72 -22.78 1.96
N ILE A 211 3.60 -21.81 1.74
CA ILE A 211 3.58 -20.88 0.60
C ILE A 211 4.99 -20.70 0.00
N GLY A 212 5.09 -20.16 -1.22
CA GLY A 212 6.37 -20.00 -1.92
C GLY A 212 7.05 -18.64 -1.75
N VAL A 213 6.37 -17.68 -1.12
CA VAL A 213 6.75 -16.26 -1.00
C VAL A 213 7.05 -15.88 0.45
N GLU A 214 7.51 -14.65 0.70
CA GLU A 214 7.84 -14.20 2.04
C GLU A 214 6.63 -14.01 2.95
N ASP A 215 6.65 -14.58 4.16
CA ASP A 215 5.66 -14.35 5.24
C ASP A 215 6.28 -13.75 6.51
N GLU A 216 7.59 -13.55 6.52
CA GLU A 216 8.32 -12.84 7.57
C GLU A 216 9.46 -12.02 6.96
N VAL A 217 9.60 -10.78 7.40
CA VAL A 217 10.65 -9.87 6.94
C VAL A 217 11.17 -9.05 8.11
N SER A 218 12.48 -9.03 8.29
CA SER A 218 13.19 -8.10 9.17
C SER A 218 14.26 -7.38 8.37
N ALA A 219 14.22 -6.05 8.32
CA ALA A 219 15.06 -5.26 7.43
C ALA A 219 15.68 -4.04 8.10
N ILE A 220 16.87 -3.67 7.58
CA ILE A 220 17.57 -2.42 7.85
C ILE A 220 17.50 -1.55 6.58
N LEU A 221 17.16 -0.29 6.78
CA LEU A 221 17.00 0.73 5.74
C LEU A 221 18.07 1.81 5.97
N GLY A 222 18.70 2.27 4.89
CA GLY A 222 19.61 3.43 4.94
C GLY A 222 19.12 4.53 4.02
N PHE A 223 18.99 5.73 4.57
CA PHE A 223 18.56 6.94 3.87
C PHE A 223 19.76 7.86 3.59
N GLU A 224 19.50 9.07 3.13
CA GLU A 224 20.52 10.11 3.02
C GLU A 224 20.93 10.63 4.41
N GLY A 225 22.15 11.15 4.55
CA GLY A 225 22.60 11.82 5.78
C GLY A 225 22.74 10.93 7.01
N ASP A 226 23.23 9.70 6.86
CA ASP A 226 23.43 8.70 7.93
C ASP A 226 22.15 8.28 8.69
N VAL A 227 20.98 8.68 8.20
CA VAL A 227 19.69 8.26 8.75
C VAL A 227 19.47 6.78 8.47
N THR A 228 19.08 6.04 9.52
CA THR A 228 18.83 4.59 9.45
C THR A 228 17.40 4.25 9.84
N GLY A 229 16.93 3.09 9.40
CA GLY A 229 15.62 2.59 9.78
C GLY A 229 15.56 1.09 9.94
N THR A 230 14.57 0.62 10.71
CA THR A 230 14.22 -0.80 10.80
C THR A 230 12.76 -1.01 10.42
N PHE A 231 12.50 -2.10 9.70
CA PHE A 231 11.17 -2.48 9.29
C PHE A 231 10.97 -3.98 9.52
N VAL A 232 9.94 -4.35 10.27
CA VAL A 232 9.61 -5.74 10.57
C VAL A 232 8.15 -5.98 10.22
N THR A 233 7.88 -7.05 9.48
CA THR A 233 6.51 -7.50 9.22
C THR A 233 6.43 -9.01 9.18
N SER A 234 5.33 -9.57 9.66
CA SER A 234 5.09 -11.02 9.71
C SER A 234 3.60 -11.30 9.63
N THR A 235 3.23 -12.39 8.96
CA THR A 235 1.86 -12.92 8.98
C THR A 235 1.69 -14.10 9.94
N GLY A 236 2.79 -14.58 10.53
CA GLY A 236 2.82 -15.74 11.44
C GLY A 236 2.80 -15.39 12.93
N GLU A 237 2.68 -14.11 13.28
CA GLU A 237 2.72 -13.64 14.67
C GLU A 237 1.32 -13.27 15.18
N ALA A 238 1.02 -13.61 16.43
CA ALA A 238 -0.17 -13.16 17.16
C ALA A 238 0.18 -13.01 18.66
N PRO A 239 -0.34 -11.99 19.38
CA PRO A 239 -1.29 -10.98 18.92
C PRO A 239 -0.68 -9.87 18.04
N GLY A 240 0.63 -9.92 17.78
CA GLY A 240 1.34 -8.96 16.94
C GLY A 240 1.37 -7.54 17.50
N ARG A 241 1.97 -6.62 16.75
CA ARG A 241 1.94 -5.18 17.04
C ARG A 241 2.12 -4.34 15.77
N ASN A 242 1.48 -3.17 15.72
CA ASN A 242 1.81 -2.12 14.78
C ASN A 242 2.27 -0.88 15.55
N ARG A 243 3.58 -0.70 15.62
CA ARG A 243 4.24 0.36 16.39
C ARG A 243 5.33 1.03 15.56
N LEU A 244 5.16 2.32 15.36
CA LEU A 244 6.11 3.21 14.72
C LEU A 244 6.82 4.07 15.76
N GLU A 245 8.14 4.10 15.70
CA GLU A 245 8.99 4.98 16.47
C GLU A 245 9.84 5.83 15.54
N VAL A 246 9.87 7.14 15.78
CA VAL A 246 10.61 8.12 14.98
C VAL A 246 11.47 8.95 15.91
N VAL A 247 12.78 8.90 15.72
CA VAL A 247 13.74 9.74 16.45
C VAL A 247 14.13 10.90 15.56
N LEU A 248 13.82 12.10 16.04
CA LEU A 248 14.20 13.39 15.47
C LEU A 248 15.27 14.02 16.38
N ASP A 249 15.87 15.12 15.94
CA ASP A 249 16.96 15.75 16.70
C ASP A 249 16.53 16.30 18.07
N ARG A 250 15.25 16.64 18.24
CA ARG A 250 14.70 17.24 19.47
C ARG A 250 13.57 16.42 20.08
N ALA A 251 13.13 15.33 19.46
CA ALA A 251 12.07 14.51 20.03
C ALA A 251 12.12 13.05 19.58
N THR A 252 11.59 12.16 20.41
CA THR A 252 11.18 10.82 20.00
C THR A 252 9.66 10.74 19.94
N LEU A 253 9.14 10.31 18.80
CA LEU A 253 7.72 10.06 18.57
C LEU A 253 7.47 8.56 18.64
N VAL A 254 6.43 8.15 19.35
CA VAL A 254 5.96 6.75 19.37
C VAL A 254 4.46 6.74 19.08
N TYR A 255 4.08 6.07 18.00
CA TYR A 255 2.69 5.78 17.67
C TYR A 255 2.47 4.29 17.62
N ASP A 256 1.44 3.84 18.32
CA ASP A 256 1.03 2.46 18.39
C ASP A 256 -0.45 2.39 18.05
N THR A 257 -0.85 1.61 17.04
CA THR A 257 -2.21 1.67 16.51
C THR A 257 -3.29 1.21 17.49
N ARG A 258 -2.90 0.61 18.63
CA ARG A 258 -3.81 0.27 19.72
C ARG A 258 -4.17 1.45 20.61
N GLU A 259 -3.47 2.57 20.43
CA GLU A 259 -3.63 3.79 21.20
C GLU A 259 -4.04 4.92 20.24
N ASP A 260 -4.99 5.75 20.65
CA ASP A 260 -5.37 6.96 19.90
C ASP A 260 -4.47 8.15 20.25
N VAL A 261 -3.18 7.88 20.55
CA VAL A 261 -2.22 8.90 20.98
C VAL A 261 -0.85 8.69 20.33
N ILE A 262 -0.20 9.80 19.97
CA ILE A 262 1.24 9.82 19.72
C ILE A 262 1.93 10.31 20.99
N LEU A 263 2.85 9.51 21.52
CA LEU A 263 3.73 9.92 22.60
C LEU A 263 4.89 10.73 22.01
N ILE A 264 5.13 11.92 22.55
CA ILE A 264 6.18 12.83 22.12
C ILE A 264 7.09 13.07 23.31
N GLU A 265 8.27 12.48 23.33
CA GLU A 265 9.29 12.77 24.34
C GLU A 265 10.28 13.79 23.77
N GLU A 266 10.09 15.06 24.13
CA GLU A 266 10.89 16.19 23.62
C GLU A 266 12.09 16.46 24.54
N THR A 267 13.26 16.71 23.97
CA THR A 267 14.47 17.09 24.72
C THR A 267 14.54 18.60 24.93
N SER A 268 15.09 19.03 26.07
CA SER A 268 15.22 20.46 26.41
C SER A 268 16.11 21.26 25.45
N VAL A 269 17.03 20.57 24.79
CA VAL A 269 17.92 21.08 23.72
C VAL A 269 18.03 20.01 22.63
N PRO A 270 18.40 20.36 21.39
CA PRO A 270 18.67 19.37 20.35
C PRO A 270 19.76 18.38 20.76
N ILE A 271 19.65 17.13 20.30
CA ILE A 271 20.62 16.06 20.60
C ILE A 271 21.98 16.42 20.00
N THR A 272 22.01 17.05 18.82
CA THR A 272 23.25 17.57 18.20
C THR A 272 24.01 18.51 19.14
N GLU A 273 23.30 19.42 19.82
CA GLU A 273 23.86 20.34 20.80
C GLU A 273 24.27 19.63 22.09
N ALA A 274 23.40 18.76 22.61
CA ALA A 274 23.67 18.00 23.84
C ALA A 274 24.95 17.16 23.75
N ILE A 275 25.21 16.54 22.59
CA ILE A 275 26.43 15.73 22.37
C ILE A 275 27.71 16.56 22.54
N GLN A 276 27.70 17.84 22.15
CA GLN A 276 28.88 18.70 22.22
C GLN A 276 29.07 19.33 23.60
N ASN A 277 27.97 19.63 24.30
CA ASN A 277 27.99 20.53 25.45
C ASN A 277 27.76 19.84 26.80
N ASN A 278 27.15 18.65 26.82
CA ASN A 278 26.86 17.95 28.06
C ASN A 278 28.13 17.32 28.66
N LYS A 279 28.16 17.21 29.99
CA LYS A 279 29.19 16.44 30.70
C LYS A 279 29.06 14.94 30.38
N ALA A 280 30.13 14.19 30.63
CA ALA A 280 30.09 12.73 30.51
C ALA A 280 28.88 12.15 31.26
N PHE A 281 28.13 11.26 30.59
CA PHE A 281 26.90 10.60 31.09
C PHE A 281 25.69 11.52 31.35
N GLN A 282 25.79 12.83 31.13
CA GLN A 282 24.66 13.75 31.25
C GLN A 282 23.76 13.67 30.02
N LYS A 283 22.50 13.28 30.22
CA LYS A 283 21.45 13.35 29.20
C LYS A 283 20.76 14.72 29.22
N PRO A 284 20.26 15.22 28.07
CA PRO A 284 19.35 16.36 28.09
C PRO A 284 18.08 16.00 28.90
N LYS A 285 17.46 17.00 29.51
CA LYS A 285 16.17 16.79 30.19
C LYS A 285 15.10 16.49 29.14
N THR A 286 14.11 15.67 29.48
CA THR A 286 12.99 15.35 28.59
C THR A 286 11.64 15.77 29.20
N GLU A 287 10.68 16.08 28.33
CA GLU A 287 9.29 16.31 28.66
C GLU A 287 8.42 15.38 27.81
N LEU A 288 7.55 14.60 28.45
CA LEU A 288 6.60 13.73 27.76
C LEU A 288 5.29 14.48 27.50
N ARG A 289 4.90 14.54 26.23
CA ARG A 289 3.62 15.07 25.77
C ARG A 289 2.81 13.99 25.06
N ARG A 290 1.50 14.17 25.09
CA ARG A 290 0.52 13.30 24.44
C ARG A 290 -0.20 14.10 23.37
N PHE A 291 -0.14 13.63 22.13
CA PHE A 291 -0.90 14.20 21.04
C PHE A 291 -2.04 13.25 20.70
N GLU A 292 -3.26 13.63 21.09
CA GLU A 292 -4.46 12.85 20.83
C GLU A 292 -4.77 12.83 19.33
N VAL A 293 -5.12 11.66 18.83
CA VAL A 293 -5.41 11.38 17.43
C VAL A 293 -6.88 11.02 17.33
N ALA A 294 -7.62 11.69 16.44
CA ALA A 294 -9.04 11.42 16.26
C ALA A 294 -9.27 10.16 15.40
N GLY A 295 -9.20 8.98 16.04
CA GLY A 295 -9.43 7.69 15.42
C GLY A 295 -8.56 7.43 14.19
N GLN A 296 -9.08 6.67 13.24
CA GLN A 296 -8.32 6.19 12.07
C GLN A 296 -8.54 7.04 10.80
N GLY A 297 -9.25 8.16 10.88
CA GLY A 297 -9.62 8.96 9.71
C GLY A 297 -10.71 8.33 8.83
N GLY A 298 -10.91 8.87 7.62
CA GLY A 298 -12.01 8.50 6.72
C GLY A 298 -11.78 7.25 5.85
N GLN A 299 -10.58 6.66 5.91
CA GLN A 299 -10.21 5.40 5.26
C GLN A 299 -10.59 5.38 3.76
N HIS A 300 -11.21 4.30 3.28
CA HIS A 300 -11.56 4.12 1.87
C HIS A 300 -12.50 5.20 1.36
N GLN A 301 -13.47 5.62 2.19
CA GLN A 301 -14.44 6.64 1.82
C GLN A 301 -13.74 7.97 1.53
N ALA A 302 -12.83 8.42 2.41
CA ALA A 302 -12.12 9.69 2.20
C ALA A 302 -11.20 9.67 0.96
N VAL A 303 -10.64 8.52 0.58
CA VAL A 303 -9.87 8.42 -0.67
C VAL A 303 -10.79 8.45 -1.90
N LEU A 304 -11.98 7.84 -1.81
CA LEU A 304 -13.00 7.94 -2.87
C LEU A 304 -13.53 9.37 -3.01
N ASP A 305 -13.83 10.04 -1.90
CA ASP A 305 -14.27 11.43 -1.87
C ASP A 305 -13.22 12.33 -2.55
N ASN A 306 -11.95 12.19 -2.15
CA ASN A 306 -10.86 12.94 -2.75
C ASN A 306 -10.63 12.62 -4.25
N PHE A 307 -10.87 11.37 -4.68
CA PHE A 307 -10.82 11.02 -6.10
C PHE A 307 -11.95 11.69 -6.89
N GLY A 308 -13.17 11.72 -6.34
CA GLY A 308 -14.28 12.48 -6.91
C GLY A 308 -13.98 13.97 -7.02
N GLU A 309 -13.44 14.57 -5.96
CA GLU A 309 -13.04 15.98 -5.92
C GLU A 309 -11.93 16.28 -6.95
N ALA A 310 -10.92 15.42 -7.05
CA ALA A 310 -9.85 15.58 -8.03
C ALA A 310 -10.38 15.59 -9.47
N ILE A 311 -11.38 14.77 -9.77
CA ILE A 311 -12.03 14.74 -11.09
C ILE A 311 -12.88 15.99 -11.32
N VAL A 312 -13.67 16.41 -10.33
CA VAL A 312 -14.67 17.47 -10.49
C VAL A 312 -14.08 18.88 -10.40
N SER A 313 -13.14 19.10 -9.47
CA SER A 313 -12.60 20.43 -9.16
C SER A 313 -11.08 20.55 -9.31
N GLY A 314 -10.39 19.46 -9.66
CA GLY A 314 -8.93 19.46 -9.75
C GLY A 314 -8.23 19.48 -8.38
N ALA A 315 -8.92 19.05 -7.32
CA ALA A 315 -8.32 18.90 -6.00
C ALA A 315 -7.06 18.02 -6.04
N LYS A 316 -6.10 18.33 -5.17
CA LYS A 316 -4.87 17.53 -5.05
C LYS A 316 -5.22 16.14 -4.51
N LEU A 317 -4.73 15.10 -5.20
CA LEU A 317 -4.90 13.74 -4.74
C LEU A 317 -4.14 13.46 -3.44
N LEU A 318 -4.78 12.75 -2.51
CA LEU A 318 -4.16 12.17 -1.31
C LEU A 318 -3.16 11.07 -1.68
N ALA A 319 -3.47 10.28 -2.70
CA ALA A 319 -2.66 9.18 -3.20
C ALA A 319 -2.54 9.22 -4.74
N PRO A 320 -1.70 10.11 -5.29
CA PRO A 320 -1.40 10.12 -6.72
C PRO A 320 -0.81 8.79 -7.19
N GLY A 321 -1.11 8.38 -8.42
CA GLY A 321 -0.59 7.16 -9.03
C GLY A 321 0.93 7.00 -8.97
N ALA A 322 1.66 8.12 -9.10
CA ALA A 322 3.11 8.13 -9.08
C ALA A 322 3.69 7.60 -7.76
N ASP A 323 2.98 7.78 -6.64
CA ASP A 323 3.47 7.42 -5.31
C ASP A 323 3.55 5.91 -5.10
N GLY A 324 2.80 5.11 -5.87
CA GLY A 324 2.87 3.65 -5.80
C GLY A 324 4.19 3.07 -6.30
N LEU A 325 5.00 3.84 -7.04
CA LEU A 325 6.27 3.35 -7.56
C LEU A 325 7.30 3.13 -6.45
N ASP A 326 7.41 4.07 -5.51
CA ASP A 326 8.45 4.01 -4.47
C ASP A 326 8.17 2.92 -3.45
N SER A 327 6.92 2.74 -3.03
CA SER A 327 6.52 1.67 -2.12
C SER A 327 6.67 0.29 -2.76
N LEU A 328 6.29 0.14 -4.04
CA LEU A 328 6.53 -1.09 -4.79
C LEU A 328 8.03 -1.37 -5.00
N MET A 329 8.82 -0.33 -5.29
CA MET A 329 10.26 -0.47 -5.45
C MET A 329 10.93 -0.91 -4.16
N LEU A 330 10.50 -0.35 -3.02
CA LEU A 330 10.95 -0.77 -1.71
C LEU A 330 10.58 -2.23 -1.43
N ALA A 331 9.32 -2.62 -1.69
CA ALA A 331 8.87 -4.00 -1.54
C ALA A 331 9.73 -4.97 -2.37
N ASN A 332 9.89 -4.70 -3.66
CA ASN A 332 10.70 -5.49 -4.58
C ASN A 332 12.19 -5.54 -4.16
N ALA A 333 12.75 -4.45 -3.65
CA ALA A 333 14.13 -4.41 -3.17
C ALA A 333 14.33 -5.21 -1.89
N LEU A 334 13.39 -5.16 -0.95
CA LEU A 334 13.41 -5.97 0.27
C LEU A 334 13.31 -7.47 -0.06
N THR A 335 12.36 -7.86 -0.92
CA THR A 335 12.23 -9.26 -1.37
C THR A 335 13.51 -9.75 -2.06
N LEU A 336 14.09 -8.93 -2.96
CA LEU A 336 15.31 -9.29 -3.67
C LEU A 336 16.51 -9.36 -2.72
N SER A 337 16.60 -8.45 -1.75
CA SER A 337 17.64 -8.42 -0.74
C SER A 337 17.64 -9.70 0.10
N GLY A 338 16.47 -10.11 0.62
CA GLY A 338 16.34 -11.34 1.38
C GLY A 338 16.58 -12.59 0.56
N ALA A 339 16.16 -12.61 -0.71
CA ALA A 339 16.39 -13.76 -1.58
C ALA A 339 17.84 -13.94 -2.03
N LEU A 340 18.63 -12.86 -2.05
CA LEU A 340 20.05 -12.87 -2.43
C LEU A 340 20.98 -12.78 -1.22
N GLU A 341 20.44 -12.56 -0.02
CA GLU A 341 21.18 -12.28 1.22
C GLU A 341 22.19 -11.13 1.07
N GLN A 342 21.77 -10.06 0.38
CA GLN A 342 22.65 -8.97 -0.02
C GLN A 342 21.99 -7.60 0.16
N LYS A 343 22.82 -6.59 0.42
CA LYS A 343 22.40 -5.19 0.40
C LYS A 343 22.02 -4.77 -1.02
N ILE A 344 20.85 -4.15 -1.16
CA ILE A 344 20.31 -3.66 -2.44
C ILE A 344 20.23 -2.14 -2.42
N ALA A 345 20.87 -1.49 -3.39
CA ALA A 345 20.75 -0.06 -3.61
C ALA A 345 19.43 0.30 -4.32
N LEU A 346 18.91 1.48 -4.02
CA LEU A 346 17.72 2.08 -4.61
C LEU A 346 18.11 3.37 -5.35
N PRO A 347 17.53 3.66 -6.53
CA PRO A 347 16.45 2.92 -7.17
C PRO A 347 16.88 1.56 -7.74
N LEU A 348 16.04 0.54 -7.54
CA LEU A 348 16.30 -0.82 -8.02
C LEU A 348 16.07 -0.90 -9.54
N SER A 349 17.00 -1.51 -10.27
CA SER A 349 16.81 -1.78 -11.70
C SER A 349 15.59 -2.67 -11.96
N ALA A 350 14.59 -2.11 -12.65
CA ALA A 350 13.38 -2.79 -13.07
C ALA A 350 13.67 -4.07 -13.88
N ALA A 351 14.69 -4.05 -14.73
CA ALA A 351 15.13 -5.21 -15.50
C ALA A 351 15.78 -6.30 -14.64
N ARG A 352 16.56 -5.90 -13.61
CA ARG A 352 17.17 -6.84 -12.66
C ARG A 352 16.09 -7.59 -11.88
N TYR A 353 15.14 -6.87 -11.29
CA TYR A 353 14.07 -7.49 -10.52
C TYR A 353 13.19 -8.40 -11.38
N ARG A 354 12.75 -7.94 -12.56
CA ARG A 354 11.95 -8.77 -13.48
C ARG A 354 12.64 -10.07 -13.85
N ARG A 355 13.96 -10.04 -14.14
CA ARG A 355 14.72 -11.26 -14.48
C ARG A 355 14.70 -12.28 -13.33
N TRP A 356 14.87 -11.79 -12.10
CA TRP A 356 14.81 -12.61 -10.90
C TRP A 356 13.39 -13.12 -10.63
N LEU A 357 12.36 -12.28 -10.70
CA LEU A 357 10.96 -12.71 -10.49
C LEU A 357 10.56 -13.78 -11.51
N ARG A 358 10.94 -13.60 -12.79
CA ARG A 358 10.67 -14.61 -13.83
C ARG A 358 11.38 -15.94 -13.57
N SER A 359 12.55 -15.95 -12.90
CA SER A 359 13.19 -17.23 -12.54
C SER A 359 12.44 -17.94 -11.42
N LYS A 360 11.95 -17.20 -10.41
CA LYS A 360 11.08 -17.73 -9.35
C LYS A 360 9.76 -18.27 -9.91
N GLN A 361 9.10 -17.50 -10.78
CA GLN A 361 7.88 -17.94 -11.46
C GLN A 361 8.09 -19.23 -12.27
N ARG A 362 9.22 -19.41 -12.96
CA ARG A 362 9.51 -20.67 -13.67
C ARG A 362 9.74 -21.86 -12.74
N ALA A 363 10.37 -21.62 -11.59
CA ALA A 363 10.67 -22.66 -10.60
C ALA A 363 9.47 -23.01 -9.71
N GLU A 364 8.45 -22.16 -9.66
CA GLU A 364 7.25 -22.36 -8.84
C GLU A 364 6.44 -23.57 -9.31
N LYS A 365 6.22 -24.51 -8.39
CA LYS A 365 5.38 -25.69 -8.61
C LYS A 365 3.90 -25.30 -8.44
N PRO A 366 2.98 -25.88 -9.22
CA PRO A 366 1.55 -25.74 -8.98
C PRO A 366 1.20 -26.20 -7.56
N ARG A 367 0.25 -25.50 -6.91
CA ARG A 367 -0.29 -25.97 -5.63
C ARG A 367 -1.01 -27.30 -5.82
N SER A 368 -0.77 -28.23 -4.89
CA SER A 368 -1.41 -29.55 -4.88
C SER A 368 -2.73 -29.59 -4.10
N GLN A 369 -3.04 -28.53 -3.34
CA GLN A 369 -4.25 -28.47 -2.51
C GLN A 369 -5.37 -27.65 -3.20
N PRO A 370 -6.63 -28.11 -3.13
CA PRO A 370 -7.77 -27.39 -3.70
C PRO A 370 -8.06 -26.08 -2.96
N VAL A 371 -8.58 -25.09 -3.70
CA VAL A 371 -9.05 -23.83 -3.12
C VAL A 371 -10.15 -24.09 -2.08
N VAL A 372 -9.89 -23.71 -0.83
CA VAL A 372 -10.89 -23.75 0.24
C VAL A 372 -11.81 -22.53 0.09
N ALA A 373 -13.10 -22.68 0.42
CA ALA A 373 -14.17 -21.70 0.20
C ALA A 373 -13.76 -20.21 0.31
N ALA A 374 -14.33 -19.37 -0.56
CA ALA A 374 -14.04 -17.94 -0.61
C ALA A 374 -14.24 -17.25 0.74
N LEU A 375 -13.32 -16.35 1.11
CA LEU A 375 -13.40 -15.55 2.33
C LEU A 375 -14.61 -14.60 2.24
N ASN A 376 -15.60 -14.80 3.11
CA ASN A 376 -16.82 -13.97 3.16
C ASN A 376 -16.71 -12.79 4.14
N ASP A 377 -15.79 -12.86 5.12
CA ASP A 377 -15.49 -11.79 6.06
C ASP A 377 -14.05 -11.27 5.82
N LEU A 378 -13.94 -9.96 5.63
CA LEU A 378 -12.67 -9.23 5.43
C LEU A 378 -12.43 -8.16 6.50
N SER A 379 -13.17 -8.17 7.62
CA SER A 379 -13.00 -7.20 8.70
C SER A 379 -11.54 -7.09 9.18
N GLY A 380 -10.79 -8.20 9.19
CA GLY A 380 -9.34 -8.22 9.50
C GLY A 380 -8.38 -7.86 8.35
N SER A 381 -8.90 -7.38 7.22
CA SER A 381 -8.11 -6.95 6.06
C SER A 381 -7.87 -5.44 6.00
N PHE A 382 -8.48 -4.67 6.90
CA PHE A 382 -8.49 -3.21 6.90
C PHE A 382 -7.77 -2.62 8.11
#